data_AF-A0AAD4IQX1-F1
#
_entry.id   AF-A0AAD4IQX1-F1
#
_cell.length_a   1.000
_cell.length_b   1.000
_cell.length_c   1.000
_cell.angle_alpha   90.00
_cell.angle_beta   90.00
_cell.angle_gamma   90.00
#
_symmetry.space_group_name_H-M   'P 1'
#
loop_
_entity.id
_entity.type
_entity.pdbx_description
1 polymer ?
#
loop_
_entity_poly.entity_id
_entity_poly.type
_entity_poly.pdbx_seq_one_letter_code
_entity_poly.pdbx_strand_id
1 'polypeptide(L)'
;MKKKKQNRITPAAEFAGNLESVIHSHSEFFDHLIELIPARFYVPTDDADAKPWYQGLSKAAKASLKQQSKENLKLARRNRFDPDVEPSSAVKLHTDKAPAEPVDEEDNKEKSVTYEELREKLRRKIEALRGNRGESKRYEKRAENEGNKRKRDGGNEGAESGNVENVDDDDDGEEIIEYGKVRLGNEDDGKISLEKKKRKLSKAKELEIAKKKQEAKRENPTVAERESWKAAASRAMGVKVHDDARLIKESMRKEKRRKEKNAEKWKERVGSQEKMKDERQKKRRENISGRINDKKMKKIAKREKKLMRPGFEGRKEGFITKE
;
A
#
# COMPACT_ATOMS: atom_id res chain seq x y z
N MET A 1 -6.82 -60.33 -82.34
CA MET A 1 -6.00 -59.96 -81.16
C MET A 1 -6.21 -58.49 -80.85
N LYS A 2 -7.03 -58.15 -79.84
CA LYS A 2 -7.32 -56.75 -79.47
C LYS A 2 -6.27 -56.27 -78.46
N LYS A 3 -5.35 -55.39 -78.89
CA LYS A 3 -4.32 -54.82 -78.01
C LYS A 3 -4.94 -53.72 -77.12
N LYS A 4 -4.84 -53.94 -75.80
CA LYS A 4 -5.23 -53.03 -74.72
C LYS A 4 -4.36 -51.78 -74.79
N LYS A 5 -4.96 -50.60 -75.02
CA LYS A 5 -4.26 -49.31 -74.92
C LYS A 5 -4.00 -49.02 -73.43
N GLN A 6 -2.74 -49.03 -73.03
CA GLN A 6 -2.31 -48.55 -71.72
C GLN A 6 -2.24 -47.02 -71.77
N ASN A 7 -2.97 -46.35 -70.88
CA ASN A 7 -2.86 -44.92 -70.64
C ASN A 7 -1.45 -44.60 -70.15
N ARG A 8 -0.72 -43.79 -70.92
CA ARG A 8 0.56 -43.25 -70.50
C ARG A 8 0.29 -42.04 -69.61
N ILE A 9 0.61 -42.16 -68.33
CA ILE A 9 0.67 -41.04 -67.39
C ILE A 9 1.84 -40.16 -67.85
N THR A 10 1.56 -38.89 -68.11
CA THR A 10 2.57 -37.92 -68.52
C THR A 10 3.34 -37.43 -67.28
N PRO A 11 4.66 -37.25 -67.35
CA PRO A 11 5.49 -36.84 -66.20
C PRO A 11 5.12 -35.43 -65.66
N ALA A 12 4.38 -34.64 -66.45
CA ALA A 12 3.84 -33.36 -66.01
C ALA A 12 2.73 -33.49 -64.96
N ALA A 13 1.94 -34.58 -64.97
CA ALA A 13 0.85 -34.79 -64.02
C ALA A 13 1.36 -35.23 -62.63
N GLU A 14 2.45 -36.01 -62.59
CA GLU A 14 3.08 -36.43 -61.33
C GLU A 14 3.79 -35.26 -60.63
N PHE A 15 4.40 -34.35 -61.39
CA PHE A 15 5.00 -33.14 -60.83
C PHE A 15 3.94 -32.17 -60.28
N ALA A 16 2.78 -32.07 -60.94
CA ALA A 16 1.65 -31.26 -60.46
C ALA A 16 1.08 -31.79 -59.13
N GLY A 17 0.90 -33.11 -59.00
CA GLY A 17 0.44 -33.71 -57.74
C GLY A 17 1.42 -33.52 -56.57
N ASN A 18 2.73 -33.51 -56.85
CA ASN A 18 3.75 -33.18 -55.84
C ASN A 18 3.76 -31.69 -55.44
N LEU A 19 3.39 -30.79 -56.36
CA LEU A 19 3.26 -29.38 -56.01
C LEU A 19 2.00 -29.14 -55.16
N GLU A 20 0.89 -29.78 -55.50
CA GLU A 20 -0.35 -29.72 -54.72
C GLU A 20 -0.15 -30.22 -53.28
N SER A 21 0.59 -31.31 -53.08
CA SER A 21 0.89 -31.82 -51.73
C SER A 21 1.80 -30.88 -50.92
N VAL A 22 2.80 -30.26 -51.56
CA VAL A 22 3.67 -29.27 -50.92
C VAL A 22 2.87 -28.02 -50.54
N ILE A 23 2.02 -27.53 -51.43
CA ILE A 23 1.13 -26.39 -51.14
C ILE A 23 0.21 -26.73 -49.97
N HIS A 24 -0.34 -27.95 -49.93
CA HIS A 24 -1.20 -28.39 -48.84
C HIS A 24 -0.45 -28.44 -47.50
N SER A 25 0.76 -29.01 -47.46
CA SER A 25 1.57 -29.04 -46.23
C SER A 25 1.96 -27.63 -45.74
N HIS A 26 2.18 -26.70 -46.67
CA HIS A 26 2.45 -25.32 -46.30
C HIS A 26 1.19 -24.64 -45.75
N SER A 27 0.01 -24.88 -46.33
CA SER A 27 -1.24 -24.34 -45.79
C SER A 27 -1.52 -24.81 -44.37
N GLU A 28 -1.36 -26.12 -44.09
CA GLU A 28 -1.54 -26.67 -42.75
C GLU A 28 -0.53 -26.09 -41.74
N PHE A 29 0.73 -25.93 -42.15
CA PHE A 29 1.76 -25.30 -41.32
C PHE A 29 1.41 -23.84 -40.97
N PHE A 30 0.93 -23.07 -41.95
CA PHE A 30 0.51 -21.69 -41.71
C PHE A 30 -0.73 -21.61 -40.83
N ASP A 31 -1.70 -22.50 -41.00
CA ASP A 31 -2.90 -22.57 -40.17
C ASP A 31 -2.53 -22.87 -38.71
N HIS A 32 -1.66 -23.86 -38.46
CA HIS A 32 -1.14 -24.14 -37.13
C HIS A 32 -0.41 -22.93 -36.52
N LEU A 33 0.40 -22.22 -37.30
CA LEU A 33 1.11 -21.02 -36.85
C LEU A 33 0.14 -19.90 -36.45
N ILE A 34 -0.96 -19.75 -37.19
CA ILE A 34 -2.02 -18.77 -36.89
C ILE A 34 -2.78 -19.19 -35.63
N GLU A 35 -3.05 -20.48 -35.44
CA GLU A 35 -3.70 -21.02 -34.26
C GLU A 35 -2.88 -20.86 -32.97
N LEU A 36 -1.55 -20.87 -33.08
CA LEU A 36 -0.66 -20.54 -31.95
C LEU A 36 -0.85 -19.12 -31.42
N ILE A 37 -1.36 -18.21 -32.25
CA ILE A 37 -1.62 -16.84 -31.87
C ILE A 37 -3.06 -16.78 -31.33
N PRO A 38 -3.26 -16.38 -30.06
CA PRO A 38 -4.59 -16.33 -29.48
C PRO A 38 -5.56 -15.49 -30.32
N ALA A 39 -6.78 -16.00 -30.54
CA ALA A 39 -7.84 -15.33 -31.30
C ALA A 39 -8.16 -13.89 -30.82
N ARG A 40 -7.74 -13.53 -29.60
CA ARG A 40 -7.83 -12.17 -29.04
C ARG A 40 -7.13 -11.10 -29.89
N PHE A 41 -6.17 -11.47 -30.74
CA PHE A 41 -5.43 -10.53 -31.59
C PHE A 41 -6.06 -10.34 -32.97
N TYR A 42 -6.89 -11.28 -33.42
CA TYR A 42 -7.53 -11.25 -34.75
C TYR A 42 -9.00 -10.89 -34.71
N VAL A 43 -9.70 -11.27 -33.63
CA VAL A 43 -11.08 -10.86 -33.39
C VAL A 43 -11.04 -9.55 -32.60
N PRO A 44 -11.57 -8.44 -33.13
CA PRO A 44 -11.82 -7.25 -32.33
C PRO A 44 -12.69 -7.68 -31.15
N THR A 45 -12.09 -7.78 -29.97
CA THR A 45 -12.89 -8.05 -28.78
C THR A 45 -13.72 -6.79 -28.55
N ASP A 46 -15.05 -6.89 -28.57
CA ASP A 46 -15.94 -5.81 -28.12
C ASP A 46 -15.58 -5.34 -26.67
N ASP A 47 -14.81 -6.17 -25.96
CA ASP A 47 -14.17 -5.89 -24.68
C ASP A 47 -12.98 -4.91 -24.70
N ALA A 48 -12.35 -4.64 -25.84
CA ALA A 48 -11.25 -3.67 -25.91
C ALA A 48 -11.77 -2.25 -25.63
N ASP A 49 -12.99 -1.96 -26.08
CA ASP A 49 -13.73 -0.75 -25.75
C ASP A 49 -14.54 -0.90 -24.45
N ALA A 50 -14.94 -2.11 -24.06
CA ALA A 50 -15.70 -2.36 -22.82
C ALA A 50 -14.84 -2.54 -21.56
N LYS A 51 -13.51 -2.57 -21.66
CA LYS A 51 -12.58 -2.50 -20.52
C LYS A 51 -12.03 -1.09 -20.39
N PRO A 52 -12.80 -0.16 -19.79
CA PRO A 52 -12.26 1.14 -19.43
C PRO A 52 -11.22 0.91 -18.35
N TRP A 53 -9.97 0.81 -18.77
CA TRP A 53 -8.81 1.13 -17.98
C TRP A 53 -9.15 2.40 -17.17
N TYR A 54 -8.81 2.41 -15.88
CA TYR A 54 -9.30 3.37 -14.86
C TYR A 54 -9.22 4.86 -15.24
N GLN A 55 -8.52 5.21 -16.31
CA GLN A 55 -8.31 6.56 -16.79
C GLN A 55 -9.37 6.89 -17.85
N GLY A 56 -10.59 7.17 -17.36
CA GLY A 56 -11.74 7.62 -18.15
C GLY A 56 -13.02 7.70 -17.32
N LEU A 57 -13.15 6.84 -16.29
CA LEU A 57 -14.33 6.82 -15.42
C LEU A 57 -14.39 7.97 -14.40
N SER A 58 -15.61 8.42 -14.13
CA SER A 58 -15.93 9.36 -13.05
C SER A 58 -15.52 8.78 -11.69
N LYS A 59 -15.36 9.64 -10.66
CA LYS A 59 -14.99 9.18 -9.31
C LYS A 59 -16.03 8.21 -8.73
N ALA A 60 -17.32 8.40 -9.05
CA ALA A 60 -18.40 7.52 -8.62
C ALA A 60 -18.31 6.14 -9.32
N ALA A 61 -18.11 6.12 -10.64
CA ALA A 61 -17.95 4.88 -11.39
C ALA A 61 -16.69 4.10 -10.97
N LYS A 62 -15.61 4.80 -10.60
CA LYS A 62 -14.42 4.18 -10.01
C LYS A 62 -14.69 3.56 -8.64
N ALA A 63 -15.57 4.16 -7.85
CA ALA A 63 -15.94 3.64 -6.54
C ALA A 63 -16.82 2.40 -6.67
N SER A 64 -17.81 2.42 -7.57
CA SER A 64 -18.69 1.28 -7.82
C SER A 64 -17.92 0.08 -8.38
N LEU A 65 -17.02 0.28 -9.34
CA LEU A 65 -16.21 -0.81 -9.89
C LEU A 65 -15.27 -1.43 -8.82
N LYS A 66 -14.76 -0.60 -7.90
CA LYS A 66 -13.98 -1.08 -6.73
C LYS A 66 -14.84 -1.79 -5.69
N GLN A 67 -16.11 -1.45 -5.56
CA GLN A 67 -17.06 -2.16 -4.70
C GLN A 67 -17.37 -3.52 -5.30
N GLN A 68 -17.71 -3.56 -6.59
CA GLN A 68 -17.95 -4.79 -7.34
C GLN A 68 -16.74 -5.74 -7.29
N SER A 69 -15.52 -5.24 -7.47
CA SER A 69 -14.33 -6.11 -7.37
C SER A 69 -14.12 -6.68 -5.97
N LYS A 70 -14.44 -5.92 -4.92
CA LYS A 70 -14.39 -6.39 -3.53
C LYS A 70 -15.50 -7.40 -3.25
N GLU A 71 -16.69 -7.21 -3.81
CA GLU A 71 -17.82 -8.14 -3.70
C GLU A 71 -17.53 -9.44 -4.43
N ASN A 72 -17.00 -9.38 -5.64
CA ASN A 72 -16.54 -10.55 -6.40
C ASN A 72 -15.43 -11.30 -5.65
N LEU A 73 -14.49 -10.61 -5.01
CA LEU A 73 -13.47 -11.25 -4.18
C LEU A 73 -14.06 -11.91 -2.93
N LYS A 74 -15.07 -11.31 -2.30
CA LYS A 74 -15.79 -11.90 -1.15
C LYS A 74 -16.60 -13.12 -1.58
N LEU A 75 -17.29 -13.05 -2.71
CA LEU A 75 -18.03 -14.16 -3.31
C LEU A 75 -17.08 -15.30 -3.67
N ALA A 76 -15.97 -15.02 -4.35
CA ALA A 76 -14.96 -16.03 -4.64
C ALA A 76 -14.36 -16.66 -3.38
N ARG A 77 -14.19 -15.88 -2.30
CA ARG A 77 -13.77 -16.43 -1.00
C ARG A 77 -14.84 -17.30 -0.35
N ARG A 78 -16.12 -16.96 -0.50
CA ARG A 78 -17.24 -17.75 0.04
C ARG A 78 -17.40 -19.05 -0.74
N ASN A 79 -17.40 -18.96 -2.07
CA ASN A 79 -17.46 -20.11 -2.97
C ASN A 79 -16.28 -21.08 -2.79
N ARG A 80 -15.11 -20.61 -2.35
CA ARG A 80 -13.98 -21.50 -1.99
C ARG A 80 -14.26 -22.40 -0.78
N PHE A 81 -15.23 -22.05 0.05
CA PHE A 81 -15.60 -22.79 1.26
C PHE A 81 -17.01 -23.38 1.18
N ASP A 82 -17.71 -23.23 0.05
CA ASP A 82 -19.02 -23.84 -0.18
C ASP A 82 -18.79 -25.21 -0.85
N PRO A 83 -19.13 -26.34 -0.20
CA PRO A 83 -18.87 -27.69 -0.72
C PRO A 83 -19.73 -28.04 -1.95
N ASP A 84 -20.85 -27.35 -2.15
CA ASP A 84 -21.74 -27.54 -3.30
C ASP A 84 -21.28 -26.73 -4.54
N VAL A 85 -20.36 -25.78 -4.35
CA VAL A 85 -19.79 -24.99 -5.45
C VAL A 85 -18.51 -25.68 -5.88
N GLU A 86 -18.62 -26.43 -6.97
CA GLU A 86 -17.49 -27.04 -7.68
C GLU A 86 -16.29 -26.08 -7.72
N PRO A 87 -15.11 -26.45 -7.17
CA PRO A 87 -13.95 -25.60 -7.26
C PRO A 87 -13.71 -25.34 -8.75
N SER A 88 -13.50 -24.06 -9.11
CA SER A 88 -12.94 -23.69 -10.40
C SER A 88 -11.53 -24.27 -10.47
N SER A 89 -11.46 -25.57 -10.72
CA SER A 89 -10.25 -26.26 -11.12
C SER A 89 -9.81 -25.62 -12.43
N ALA A 90 -8.50 -25.42 -12.58
CA ALA A 90 -7.93 -24.83 -13.78
C ALA A 90 -8.41 -25.52 -15.07
N VAL A 91 -8.85 -26.78 -14.98
CA VAL A 91 -9.48 -27.57 -16.03
C VAL A 91 -10.73 -26.88 -16.61
N LYS A 92 -11.65 -26.36 -15.78
CA LYS A 92 -12.90 -25.73 -16.28
C LYS A 92 -12.68 -24.42 -17.06
N LEU A 93 -11.61 -23.67 -16.73
CA LEU A 93 -11.25 -22.45 -17.46
C LEU A 93 -10.64 -22.73 -18.84
N HIS A 94 -10.16 -23.96 -19.09
CA HIS A 94 -9.66 -24.40 -20.39
C HIS A 94 -10.75 -25.08 -21.23
N THR A 95 -11.78 -25.67 -20.62
CA THR A 95 -12.85 -26.41 -21.31
C THR A 95 -13.99 -25.53 -21.83
N ASP A 96 -14.15 -24.30 -21.34
CA ASP A 96 -15.24 -23.41 -21.76
C ASP A 96 -14.98 -22.72 -23.12
N LYS A 97 -14.00 -23.21 -23.92
CA LYS A 97 -13.72 -22.68 -25.27
C LYS A 97 -13.47 -23.71 -26.40
N ALA A 98 -13.60 -25.02 -26.17
CA ALA A 98 -13.61 -26.07 -27.22
C ALA A 98 -13.92 -27.45 -26.60
N PRO A 99 -14.47 -28.44 -27.36
CA PRO A 99 -15.12 -29.63 -26.81
C PRO A 99 -14.13 -30.71 -26.34
N ALA A 100 -14.65 -31.55 -25.45
CA ALA A 100 -13.98 -32.51 -24.58
C ALA A 100 -13.40 -33.76 -25.26
N GLU A 101 -12.31 -34.27 -24.68
CA GLU A 101 -12.04 -35.72 -24.55
C GLU A 101 -11.60 -36.04 -23.11
N PRO A 102 -11.94 -37.22 -22.55
CA PRO A 102 -11.66 -37.57 -21.16
C PRO A 102 -10.31 -38.28 -21.02
N VAL A 103 -9.51 -37.90 -20.02
CA VAL A 103 -8.33 -38.68 -19.60
C VAL A 103 -8.33 -38.81 -18.08
N ASP A 104 -8.23 -40.07 -17.69
CA ASP A 104 -8.34 -40.76 -16.40
C ASP A 104 -7.84 -40.06 -15.12
N GLU A 105 -8.66 -40.26 -14.08
CA GLU A 105 -8.33 -40.13 -12.67
C GLU A 105 -7.43 -41.28 -12.22
N GLU A 106 -6.31 -41.01 -11.55
CA GLU A 106 -5.80 -41.85 -10.45
C GLU A 106 -4.70 -41.13 -9.62
N ASP A 107 -4.97 -41.05 -8.31
CA ASP A 107 -4.05 -41.07 -7.16
C ASP A 107 -2.85 -40.10 -7.02
N ASN A 108 -2.92 -39.21 -6.00
CA ASN A 108 -2.07 -39.39 -4.80
C ASN A 108 -2.38 -38.44 -3.61
N LYS A 109 -2.88 -39.06 -2.55
CA LYS A 109 -2.53 -38.91 -1.12
C LYS A 109 -2.53 -37.52 -0.49
N GLU A 110 -3.65 -37.27 0.18
CA GLU A 110 -3.78 -36.41 1.35
C GLU A 110 -2.70 -36.73 2.41
N LYS A 111 -1.80 -35.78 2.65
CA LYS A 111 -0.96 -35.79 3.85
C LYS A 111 -1.80 -35.32 5.04
N SER A 112 -2.39 -36.27 5.77
CA SER A 112 -3.06 -36.00 7.04
C SER A 112 -2.06 -35.45 8.06
N VAL A 113 -2.14 -34.14 8.32
CA VAL A 113 -1.34 -33.43 9.34
C VAL A 113 -1.76 -33.93 10.72
N THR A 114 -0.82 -34.42 11.51
CA THR A 114 -1.10 -34.92 12.86
C THR A 114 -1.46 -33.76 13.80
N TYR A 115 -2.25 -34.05 14.84
CA TYR A 115 -2.72 -33.04 15.80
C TYR A 115 -1.58 -32.26 16.48
N GLU A 116 -0.42 -32.89 16.61
CA GLU A 116 0.80 -32.31 17.18
C GLU A 116 1.43 -31.27 16.24
N GLU A 117 1.52 -31.56 14.94
CA GLU A 117 1.98 -30.61 13.93
C GLU A 117 1.06 -29.38 13.87
N LEU A 118 -0.25 -29.56 14.09
CA LEU A 118 -1.20 -28.45 14.16
C LEU A 118 -0.96 -27.57 15.39
N ARG A 119 -0.65 -28.17 16.54
CA ARG A 119 -0.30 -27.45 17.79
C ARG A 119 1.00 -26.68 17.66
N GLU A 120 2.01 -27.27 17.02
CA GLU A 120 3.28 -26.59 16.75
C GLU A 120 3.11 -25.43 15.78
N LYS A 121 2.32 -25.63 14.72
CA LYS A 121 1.99 -24.59 13.75
C LYS A 121 1.21 -23.44 14.41
N LEU A 122 0.33 -23.74 15.36
CA LEU A 122 -0.36 -22.73 16.17
C LEU A 122 0.62 -21.96 17.09
N ARG A 123 1.51 -22.65 17.80
CA ARG A 123 2.54 -22.00 18.65
C ARG A 123 3.42 -21.07 17.81
N ARG A 124 3.89 -21.54 16.67
CA ARG A 124 4.72 -20.78 15.73
C ARG A 124 3.98 -19.56 15.15
N LYS A 125 2.67 -19.69 14.91
CA LYS A 125 1.80 -18.57 14.50
C LYS A 125 1.60 -17.53 15.62
N ILE A 126 1.41 -17.98 16.87
CA ILE A 126 1.25 -17.10 18.04
C ILE A 126 2.56 -16.33 18.30
N GLU A 127 3.70 -16.99 18.19
CA GLU A 127 5.03 -16.38 18.36
C GLU A 127 5.32 -15.33 17.29
N ALA A 128 5.02 -15.62 16.02
CA ALA A 128 5.13 -14.65 14.93
C ALA A 128 4.24 -13.40 15.15
N LEU A 129 3.05 -13.59 15.73
CA LEU A 129 2.15 -12.48 16.05
C LEU A 129 2.57 -11.69 17.29
N ARG A 130 3.27 -12.33 18.25
CA ARG A 130 3.86 -11.67 19.43
C ARG A 130 5.10 -10.86 19.06
N GLY A 131 5.99 -11.39 18.22
CA GLY A 131 7.16 -10.66 17.70
C GLY A 131 6.78 -9.36 16.97
N ASN A 132 5.66 -9.38 16.23
CA ASN A 132 5.15 -8.21 15.53
C ASN A 132 4.38 -7.19 16.39
N ARG A 133 4.17 -7.43 17.70
CA ARG A 133 3.40 -6.55 18.60
C ARG A 133 4.23 -5.66 19.52
N GLY A 134 5.56 -5.76 19.52
CA GLY A 134 6.42 -4.82 20.27
C GLY A 134 6.14 -4.78 21.78
N GLU A 135 5.82 -5.93 22.38
CA GLU A 135 5.47 -6.04 23.81
C GLU A 135 6.68 -6.18 24.75
N SER A 136 7.92 -6.09 24.25
CA SER A 136 9.11 -6.20 25.11
C SER A 136 9.37 -4.97 26.00
N LYS A 137 8.81 -3.79 25.70
CA LYS A 137 9.13 -2.54 26.42
C LYS A 137 8.11 -2.10 27.47
N ARG A 138 7.02 -2.84 27.69
CA ARG A 138 5.96 -2.44 28.64
C ARG A 138 6.08 -3.08 30.03
N TYR A 139 6.81 -4.19 30.17
CA TYR A 139 6.94 -4.86 31.45
C TYR A 139 8.10 -4.32 32.31
N GLU A 140 9.22 -3.92 31.70
CA GLU A 140 10.36 -3.32 32.43
C GLU A 140 10.02 -1.92 33.00
N LYS A 141 9.35 -1.06 32.23
CA LYS A 141 9.06 0.31 32.65
C LYS A 141 8.08 0.44 33.82
N ARG A 142 7.38 -0.65 34.18
CA ARG A 142 6.44 -0.65 35.32
C ARG A 142 7.12 -1.07 36.63
N ALA A 143 8.20 -1.85 36.58
CA ALA A 143 8.97 -2.23 37.76
C ALA A 143 9.85 -1.07 38.29
N GLU A 144 10.37 -0.24 37.39
CA GLU A 144 11.27 0.88 37.74
C GLU A 144 10.56 2.06 38.44
N ASN A 145 9.24 2.20 38.28
CA ASN A 145 8.50 3.38 38.76
C ASN A 145 7.93 3.23 40.18
N GLU A 146 8.14 2.10 40.86
CA GLU A 146 7.77 1.92 42.28
C GLU A 146 8.91 2.29 43.25
N GLY A 147 10.14 2.44 42.76
CA GLY A 147 11.32 2.78 43.58
C GLY A 147 11.47 4.26 43.94
N ASN A 148 10.78 5.18 43.25
CA ASN A 148 11.02 6.62 43.41
C ASN A 148 9.97 7.29 44.31
N LYS A 149 9.98 6.92 45.60
CA LYS A 149 9.34 7.69 46.67
C LYS A 149 10.41 8.19 47.65
N ARG A 150 10.50 9.52 47.72
CA ARG A 150 11.14 10.37 48.75
C ARG A 150 12.64 10.63 48.56
N LYS A 151 12.98 11.84 48.09
CA LYS A 151 13.58 12.89 48.93
C LYS A 151 13.21 14.28 48.42
N ARG A 152 13.00 15.15 49.40
CA ARG A 152 12.60 16.56 49.37
C ARG A 152 13.80 17.35 49.88
N ASP A 153 14.24 18.32 49.10
CA ASP A 153 15.17 19.45 49.30
C ASP A 153 16.04 19.55 48.03
N GLY A 154 16.37 20.68 47.43
CA GLY A 154 16.33 22.08 47.84
C GLY A 154 17.47 22.76 47.07
N GLY A 155 17.19 23.86 46.36
CA GLY A 155 18.20 24.85 45.97
C GLY A 155 19.06 24.62 44.70
N ASN A 156 18.89 25.55 43.75
CA ASN A 156 19.91 26.52 43.31
C ASN A 156 20.92 26.18 42.18
N GLU A 157 20.86 27.04 41.12
CA GLU A 157 21.87 27.52 40.10
C GLU A 157 22.70 26.45 39.34
N GLY A 158 22.91 26.50 38.02
CA GLY A 158 23.43 27.60 37.20
C GLY A 158 24.76 27.13 36.55
N ALA A 159 25.03 27.57 35.31
CA ALA A 159 26.21 27.27 34.47
C ALA A 159 26.25 25.88 33.80
N GLU A 160 26.28 25.70 32.47
CA GLU A 160 27.06 26.25 31.35
C GLU A 160 28.16 25.26 30.86
N SER A 161 28.12 25.04 29.54
CA SER A 161 29.09 24.52 28.58
C SER A 161 30.24 23.59 29.04
N GLY A 162 30.42 22.51 28.28
CA GLY A 162 31.66 21.74 28.27
C GLY A 162 31.65 20.65 27.20
N ASN A 163 31.87 21.05 25.95
CA ASN A 163 32.28 20.15 24.87
C ASN A 163 33.68 19.62 25.21
N VAL A 164 33.85 18.30 25.35
CA VAL A 164 35.17 17.66 25.40
C VAL A 164 35.18 16.53 24.39
N GLU A 165 36.23 16.58 23.60
CA GLU A 165 36.59 15.73 22.48
C GLU A 165 36.89 14.28 22.88
N ASN A 166 36.91 13.47 21.82
CA ASN A 166 37.32 12.08 21.71
C ASN A 166 38.36 11.61 22.74
N VAL A 167 38.07 10.47 23.36
CA VAL A 167 39.08 9.51 23.78
C VAL A 167 38.78 8.24 22.98
N ASP A 168 39.73 7.89 22.12
CA ASP A 168 39.85 6.58 21.50
C ASP A 168 40.17 5.57 22.62
N ASP A 169 39.23 4.65 22.87
CA ASP A 169 39.51 3.40 23.56
C ASP A 169 39.32 2.28 22.54
N ASP A 170 40.45 1.81 22.01
CA ASP A 170 40.59 0.49 21.43
C ASP A 170 40.42 -0.54 22.56
N ASP A 171 39.25 -1.17 22.65
CA ASP A 171 39.06 -2.41 23.41
C ASP A 171 38.50 -3.49 22.49
N ASP A 172 39.34 -4.49 22.29
CA ASP A 172 39.11 -5.66 21.46
C ASP A 172 38.00 -6.56 22.03
N GLY A 173 37.08 -6.96 21.15
CA GLY A 173 36.58 -8.34 21.20
C GLY A 173 35.25 -8.63 21.88
N GLU A 174 34.16 -7.99 21.44
CA GLU A 174 32.84 -8.64 21.48
C GLU A 174 32.15 -8.55 20.12
N GLU A 175 32.32 -9.62 19.32
CA GLU A 175 31.60 -9.82 18.08
C GLU A 175 30.10 -9.98 18.38
N ILE A 176 29.37 -8.87 18.23
CA ILE A 176 27.90 -8.87 18.26
C ILE A 176 27.43 -9.74 17.09
N ILE A 177 27.04 -10.98 17.38
CA ILE A 177 26.41 -11.89 16.42
C ILE A 177 25.05 -11.28 16.04
N GLU A 178 25.01 -10.46 14.99
CA GLU A 178 23.79 -10.03 14.31
C GLU A 178 23.13 -11.23 13.62
N TYR A 179 22.22 -11.90 14.33
CA TYR A 179 21.38 -12.95 13.76
C TYR A 179 20.53 -12.38 12.62
N GLY A 180 20.79 -12.83 11.39
CA GLY A 180 19.99 -12.50 10.20
C GLY A 180 20.79 -12.24 8.92
N LYS A 181 22.12 -12.19 8.99
CA LYS A 181 22.99 -11.98 7.83
C LYS A 181 23.79 -13.25 7.52
N VAL A 182 23.18 -14.15 6.77
CA VAL A 182 23.88 -15.33 6.21
C VAL A 182 24.84 -14.83 5.13
N ARG A 183 26.14 -14.81 5.44
CA ARG A 183 27.21 -14.64 4.45
C ARG A 183 27.46 -16.01 3.83
N LEU A 184 26.89 -16.29 2.66
CA LEU A 184 27.40 -17.35 1.79
C LEU A 184 28.71 -16.83 1.19
N GLY A 185 29.81 -17.53 1.46
CA GLY A 185 31.15 -17.17 1.01
C GLY A 185 31.28 -17.16 -0.52
N ASN A 186 32.09 -16.24 -1.00
CA ASN A 186 33.21 -16.51 -1.90
C ASN A 186 34.28 -15.48 -1.54
N GLU A 187 35.43 -15.98 -1.09
CA GLU A 187 36.66 -15.22 -0.92
C GLU A 187 37.18 -14.89 -2.34
N ASP A 188 37.37 -13.59 -2.62
CA ASP A 188 38.16 -12.98 -3.72
C ASP A 188 37.54 -11.76 -4.45
N ASP A 189 36.47 -11.15 -3.92
CA ASP A 189 35.87 -9.94 -4.53
C ASP A 189 36.14 -8.64 -3.72
N GLY A 190 37.32 -8.54 -3.10
CA GLY A 190 37.64 -7.51 -2.11
C GLY A 190 37.73 -6.04 -2.58
N LYS A 191 37.40 -5.67 -3.83
CA LYS A 191 37.59 -4.27 -4.32
C LYS A 191 36.55 -3.69 -5.29
N ILE A 192 35.40 -4.30 -5.55
CA ILE A 192 34.42 -3.74 -6.52
C ILE A 192 32.97 -3.87 -6.02
N SER A 193 32.56 -3.22 -4.91
CA SER A 193 31.10 -3.16 -4.63
C SER A 193 30.60 -2.07 -3.67
N LEU A 194 31.36 -1.01 -3.38
CA LEU A 194 30.92 0.03 -2.44
C LEU A 194 31.24 1.45 -2.93
N GLU A 195 31.02 1.73 -4.22
CA GLU A 195 30.72 3.10 -4.63
C GLU A 195 29.36 3.50 -4.03
N LYS A 196 29.43 4.09 -2.83
CA LYS A 196 28.31 4.71 -2.13
C LYS A 196 27.52 5.54 -3.14
N LYS A 197 26.29 5.13 -3.46
CA LYS A 197 25.36 5.89 -4.32
C LYS A 197 25.33 7.33 -3.82
N LYS A 198 26.03 8.25 -4.50
CA LYS A 198 26.13 9.65 -4.06
C LYS A 198 24.70 10.19 -3.95
N ARG A 199 24.34 10.68 -2.75
CA ARG A 199 23.02 11.28 -2.52
C ARG A 199 22.82 12.37 -3.57
N LYS A 200 21.67 12.36 -4.23
CA LYS A 200 21.30 13.43 -5.18
C LYS A 200 21.43 14.78 -4.46
N LEU A 201 22.05 15.76 -5.12
CA LEU A 201 22.22 17.08 -4.54
C LEU A 201 20.84 17.66 -4.17
N SER A 202 20.81 18.53 -3.16
CA SER A 202 19.57 19.21 -2.84
C SER A 202 19.16 20.08 -4.02
N LYS A 203 17.85 20.18 -4.24
CA LYS A 203 17.28 20.90 -5.38
C LYS A 203 17.62 22.39 -5.42
N ALA A 204 17.96 22.96 -4.25
CA ALA A 204 18.49 24.32 -4.14
C ALA A 204 19.93 24.41 -4.70
N LYS A 205 20.79 23.46 -4.36
CA LYS A 205 22.16 23.37 -4.90
C LYS A 205 22.13 23.10 -6.41
N GLU A 206 21.20 22.28 -6.88
CA GLU A 206 20.98 22.08 -8.33
C GLU A 206 20.60 23.37 -9.05
N LEU A 207 19.75 24.22 -8.43
CA LEU A 207 19.37 25.52 -8.98
C LEU A 207 20.58 26.46 -9.08
N GLU A 208 21.42 26.52 -8.04
CA GLU A 208 22.63 27.34 -8.04
C GLU A 208 23.61 26.89 -9.12
N ILE A 209 23.82 25.57 -9.24
CA ILE A 209 24.68 25.00 -10.29
C ILE A 209 24.11 25.32 -11.68
N ALA A 210 22.80 25.18 -11.88
CA ALA A 210 22.15 25.50 -13.16
C ALA A 210 22.28 26.98 -13.53
N LYS A 211 22.16 27.89 -12.55
CA LYS A 211 22.38 29.33 -12.77
C LYS A 211 23.83 29.65 -13.13
N LYS A 212 24.79 29.11 -12.38
CA LYS A 212 26.22 29.30 -12.65
C LYS A 212 26.59 28.78 -14.04
N LYS A 213 26.07 27.62 -14.44
CA LYS A 213 26.22 27.12 -15.82
C LYS A 213 25.61 28.08 -16.84
N GLN A 214 24.40 28.58 -16.59
CA GLN A 214 23.76 29.55 -17.50
C GLN A 214 24.55 30.86 -17.63
N GLU A 215 25.15 31.34 -16.55
CA GLU A 215 26.02 32.53 -16.54
C GLU A 215 27.31 32.26 -17.32
N ALA A 216 28.00 31.15 -17.07
CA ALA A 216 29.20 30.76 -17.80
C ALA A 216 28.97 30.60 -19.33
N LYS A 217 27.78 30.10 -19.72
CA LYS A 217 27.38 30.02 -21.14
C LYS A 217 27.13 31.39 -21.77
N ARG A 218 26.70 32.39 -20.99
CA ARG A 218 26.45 33.75 -21.49
C ARG A 218 27.75 34.51 -21.69
N GLU A 219 28.72 34.29 -20.81
CA GLU A 219 30.02 34.97 -20.88
C GLU A 219 30.91 34.44 -22.02
N ASN A 220 30.83 33.15 -22.34
CA ASN A 220 31.72 32.52 -23.31
C ASN A 220 30.96 31.61 -24.30
N PRO A 221 30.86 31.97 -25.60
CA PRO A 221 30.14 31.16 -26.60
C PRO A 221 30.80 29.79 -26.84
N THR A 222 32.13 29.71 -26.77
CA THR A 222 32.88 28.45 -26.90
C THR A 222 32.61 27.47 -25.76
N VAL A 223 32.36 27.97 -24.55
CA VAL A 223 31.95 27.17 -23.39
C VAL A 223 30.51 26.68 -23.56
N ALA A 224 29.63 27.52 -24.12
CA ALA A 224 28.26 27.15 -24.42
C ALA A 224 28.16 25.97 -25.40
N GLU A 225 28.97 25.98 -26.45
CA GLU A 225 29.09 24.86 -27.39
C GLU A 225 29.61 23.59 -26.70
N ARG A 226 30.73 23.69 -25.96
CA ARG A 226 31.29 22.53 -25.25
C ARG A 226 30.28 21.90 -24.28
N GLU A 227 29.53 22.72 -23.54
CA GLU A 227 28.50 22.23 -22.62
C GLU A 227 27.27 21.69 -23.33
N SER A 228 26.87 22.25 -24.48
CA SER A 228 25.74 21.73 -25.26
C SER A 228 26.06 20.35 -25.84
N TRP A 229 27.26 20.14 -26.37
CA TRP A 229 27.72 18.85 -26.84
C TRP A 229 27.86 17.82 -25.71
N LYS A 230 28.41 18.22 -24.54
CA LYS A 230 28.45 17.35 -23.35
C LYS A 230 27.04 16.94 -22.89
N ALA A 231 26.10 17.88 -22.89
CA ALA A 231 24.71 17.59 -22.53
C ALA A 231 24.03 16.69 -23.56
N ALA A 232 24.28 16.89 -24.86
CA ALA A 232 23.78 16.03 -25.93
C ALA A 232 24.33 14.60 -25.81
N ALA A 233 25.64 14.45 -25.58
CA ALA A 233 26.26 13.15 -25.34
C ALA A 233 25.67 12.46 -24.11
N SER A 234 25.49 13.18 -23.00
CA SER A 234 24.86 12.63 -21.78
C SER A 234 23.41 12.18 -22.03
N ARG A 235 22.65 12.93 -22.84
CA ARG A 235 21.28 12.53 -23.23
C ARG A 235 21.29 11.31 -24.15
N ALA A 236 22.22 11.22 -25.09
CA ALA A 236 22.40 10.04 -25.94
C ALA A 236 22.78 8.79 -25.12
N MET A 237 23.57 8.96 -24.06
CA MET A 237 23.86 7.93 -23.06
C MET A 237 22.65 7.56 -22.17
N GLY A 238 21.49 8.22 -22.33
CA GLY A 238 20.27 7.96 -21.55
C GLY A 238 20.18 8.70 -20.21
N VAL A 239 21.13 9.59 -19.90
CA VAL A 239 21.11 10.39 -18.66
C VAL A 239 20.10 11.54 -18.79
N LYS A 240 19.15 11.62 -17.86
CA LYS A 240 18.15 12.71 -17.80
C LYS A 240 18.78 14.00 -17.29
N VAL A 241 19.21 14.86 -18.21
CA VAL A 241 19.82 16.16 -17.93
C VAL A 241 18.78 17.18 -17.45
N HIS A 242 18.96 17.76 -16.26
CA HIS A 242 18.06 18.76 -15.66
C HIS A 242 18.81 20.08 -15.38
N ASP A 243 19.09 20.84 -16.44
CA ASP A 243 19.90 22.08 -16.36
C ASP A 243 19.06 23.39 -16.42
N ASP A 244 17.72 23.30 -16.52
CA ASP A 244 16.86 24.47 -16.66
C ASP A 244 16.46 25.09 -15.31
N ALA A 245 17.06 26.24 -14.98
CA ALA A 245 16.82 26.95 -13.71
C ALA A 245 15.33 27.29 -13.48
N ARG A 246 14.56 27.59 -14.54
CA ARG A 246 13.11 27.87 -14.45
C ARG A 246 12.32 26.64 -13.99
N LEU A 247 12.57 25.47 -14.57
CA LEU A 247 11.89 24.22 -14.23
C LEU A 247 12.26 23.74 -12.81
N ILE A 248 13.51 23.95 -12.40
CA ILE A 248 13.95 23.66 -11.02
C ILE A 248 13.19 24.55 -10.03
N LYS A 249 13.03 25.85 -10.33
CA LYS A 249 12.28 26.80 -9.49
C LYS A 249 10.79 26.46 -9.41
N GLU A 250 10.16 26.09 -10.53
CA GLU A 250 8.76 25.68 -10.54
C GLU A 250 8.51 24.39 -9.76
N SER A 251 9.40 23.42 -9.89
CA SER A 251 9.27 22.17 -9.16
C SER A 251 9.49 22.36 -7.65
N MET A 252 10.38 23.27 -7.24
CA MET A 252 10.48 23.74 -5.84
C MET A 252 9.16 24.37 -5.36
N ARG A 253 8.53 25.24 -6.17
CA ARG A 253 7.21 25.83 -5.85
C ARG A 253 6.11 24.76 -5.73
N LYS A 254 6.09 23.77 -6.63
CA LYS A 254 5.13 22.65 -6.58
C LYS A 254 5.32 21.82 -5.31
N GLU A 255 6.57 21.59 -4.89
CA GLU A 255 6.86 20.88 -3.64
C GLU A 255 6.40 21.66 -2.40
N LYS A 256 6.69 22.97 -2.34
CA LYS A 256 6.20 23.85 -1.26
C LYS A 256 4.67 23.81 -1.15
N ARG A 257 3.96 24.00 -2.27
CA ARG A 257 2.49 23.91 -2.31
C ARG A 257 1.95 22.55 -1.86
N ARG A 258 2.64 21.45 -2.19
CA ARG A 258 2.27 20.12 -1.71
C ARG A 258 2.43 20.00 -0.19
N LYS A 259 3.53 20.53 0.36
CA LYS A 259 3.78 20.55 1.81
C LYS A 259 2.75 21.40 2.55
N GLU A 260 2.43 22.58 2.02
CA GLU A 260 1.38 23.48 2.56
C GLU A 260 0.02 22.78 2.61
N LYS A 261 -0.45 22.22 1.48
CA LYS A 261 -1.72 21.46 1.44
C LYS A 261 -1.74 20.27 2.40
N ASN A 262 -0.61 19.59 2.57
CA ASN A 262 -0.51 18.49 3.51
C ASN A 262 -0.56 18.98 4.97
N ALA A 263 0.07 20.12 5.26
CA ALA A 263 0.03 20.75 6.58
C ALA A 263 -1.38 21.27 6.91
N GLU A 264 -2.08 21.89 5.97
CA GLU A 264 -3.49 22.31 6.11
C GLU A 264 -4.39 21.12 6.43
N LYS A 265 -4.31 20.04 5.64
CA LYS A 265 -5.07 18.81 5.89
C LYS A 265 -4.75 18.20 7.25
N TRP A 266 -3.50 18.30 7.70
CA TRP A 266 -3.12 17.83 9.03
C TRP A 266 -3.77 18.69 10.12
N LYS A 267 -3.72 20.03 9.97
CA LYS A 267 -4.40 20.96 10.88
C LYS A 267 -5.91 20.73 10.92
N GLU A 268 -6.56 20.47 9.78
CA GLU A 268 -7.98 20.13 9.71
C GLU A 268 -8.31 18.84 10.47
N ARG A 269 -7.47 17.81 10.35
CA ARG A 269 -7.64 16.56 11.10
C ARG A 269 -7.49 16.76 12.60
N VAL A 270 -6.47 17.50 13.02
CA VAL A 270 -6.25 17.83 14.44
C VAL A 270 -7.42 18.65 14.97
N GLY A 271 -7.85 19.68 14.25
CA GLY A 271 -8.99 20.51 14.62
C GLY A 271 -10.31 19.72 14.67
N SER A 272 -10.53 18.76 13.76
CA SER A 272 -11.68 17.86 13.84
C SER A 272 -11.63 16.97 15.08
N GLN A 273 -10.47 16.43 15.41
CA GLN A 273 -10.29 15.63 16.62
C GLN A 273 -10.51 16.45 17.91
N GLU A 274 -10.03 17.68 17.94
CA GLU A 274 -10.25 18.62 19.06
C GLU A 274 -11.72 18.97 19.20
N LYS A 275 -12.41 19.35 18.12
CA LYS A 275 -13.87 19.57 18.13
C LYS A 275 -14.64 18.38 18.67
N MET A 276 -14.30 17.16 18.23
CA MET A 276 -14.94 15.93 18.74
C MET A 276 -14.67 15.70 20.23
N LYS A 277 -13.48 16.04 20.73
CA LYS A 277 -13.15 15.99 22.16
C LYS A 277 -13.95 17.04 22.93
N ASP A 278 -14.01 18.26 22.44
CA ASP A 278 -14.69 19.39 23.06
C ASP A 278 -16.20 19.18 23.10
N GLU A 279 -16.81 18.68 22.03
CA GLU A 279 -18.22 18.30 22.00
C GLU A 279 -18.53 17.22 23.02
N ARG A 280 -17.67 16.20 23.15
CA ARG A 280 -17.83 15.15 24.16
C ARG A 280 -17.70 15.72 25.57
N GLN A 281 -16.76 16.63 25.80
CA GLN A 281 -16.61 17.32 27.08
C GLN A 281 -17.82 18.23 27.38
N LYS A 282 -18.33 18.96 26.38
CA LYS A 282 -19.51 19.82 26.49
C LYS A 282 -20.75 19.00 26.87
N LYS A 283 -21.00 17.88 26.17
CA LYS A 283 -22.08 16.93 26.53
C LYS A 283 -21.95 16.41 27.97
N ARG A 284 -20.72 16.13 28.43
CA ARG A 284 -20.50 15.74 29.84
C ARG A 284 -20.83 16.87 30.80
N ARG A 285 -20.40 18.11 30.50
CA ARG A 285 -20.71 19.29 31.33
C ARG A 285 -22.21 19.55 31.38
N GLU A 286 -22.91 19.46 30.25
CA GLU A 286 -24.38 19.58 30.15
C GLU A 286 -25.10 18.48 30.93
N ASN A 287 -24.65 17.22 30.84
CA ASN A 287 -25.23 16.13 31.62
C ASN A 287 -25.00 16.31 33.14
N ILE A 288 -23.83 16.82 33.54
CA ILE A 288 -23.52 17.12 34.94
C ILE A 288 -24.38 18.28 35.44
N SER A 289 -24.49 19.37 34.67
CA SER A 289 -25.32 20.52 35.04
C SER A 289 -26.80 20.14 35.09
N GLY A 290 -27.27 19.32 34.13
CA GLY A 290 -28.61 18.72 34.14
C GLY A 290 -28.87 17.93 35.42
N ARG A 291 -27.98 17.00 35.80
CA ARG A 291 -28.10 16.26 37.07
C ARG A 291 -28.10 17.16 38.30
N ILE A 292 -27.31 18.24 38.31
CA ILE A 292 -27.29 19.20 39.41
C ILE A 292 -28.63 19.93 39.49
N ASN A 293 -29.15 20.38 38.34
CA ASN A 293 -30.44 21.07 38.26
C ASN A 293 -31.59 20.14 38.67
N ASP A 294 -31.62 18.90 38.21
CA ASP A 294 -32.62 17.90 38.62
C ASP A 294 -32.61 17.68 40.13
N LYS A 295 -31.42 17.61 40.76
CA LYS A 295 -31.30 17.52 42.22
C LYS A 295 -31.84 18.77 42.91
N LYS A 296 -31.60 19.97 42.36
CA LYS A 296 -32.15 21.23 42.88
C LYS A 296 -33.68 21.25 42.74
N MET A 297 -34.21 20.94 41.56
CA MET A 297 -35.65 20.88 41.29
C MET A 297 -36.35 19.85 42.16
N LYS A 298 -35.76 18.66 42.37
CA LYS A 298 -36.29 17.67 43.32
C LYS A 298 -36.32 18.18 44.76
N LYS A 299 -35.34 18.96 45.20
CA LYS A 299 -35.35 19.59 46.54
C LYS A 299 -36.42 20.67 46.63
N ILE A 300 -36.58 21.49 45.59
CA ILE A 300 -37.63 22.52 45.50
C ILE A 300 -39.01 21.87 45.51
N ALA A 301 -39.27 20.89 44.63
CA ALA A 301 -40.52 20.15 44.58
C ALA A 301 -40.85 19.44 45.90
N LYS A 302 -39.85 18.88 46.61
CA LYS A 302 -40.07 18.34 47.96
C LYS A 302 -40.47 19.42 48.97
N ARG A 303 -39.88 20.62 48.89
CA ARG A 303 -40.22 21.75 49.75
C ARG A 303 -41.62 22.29 49.42
N GLU A 304 -41.94 22.47 48.15
CA GLU A 304 -43.27 22.91 47.70
C GLU A 304 -44.35 21.89 48.03
N LYS A 305 -44.09 20.59 47.83
CA LYS A 305 -45.02 19.53 48.26
C LYS A 305 -45.25 19.53 49.77
N LYS A 306 -44.24 19.90 50.57
CA LYS A 306 -44.42 20.09 52.03
C LYS A 306 -45.24 21.35 52.32
N LEU A 307 -44.96 22.45 51.62
CA LEU A 307 -45.65 23.73 51.78
C LEU A 307 -47.13 23.67 51.35
N MET A 308 -47.44 22.88 50.32
CA MET A 308 -48.77 22.73 49.71
C MET A 308 -49.54 21.49 50.23
N ARG A 309 -49.08 20.82 51.30
CA ARG A 309 -49.84 19.71 51.90
C ARG A 309 -51.10 20.25 52.59
N PRO A 310 -52.30 19.74 52.26
CA PRO A 310 -53.54 20.14 52.94
C PRO A 310 -53.47 19.81 54.43
N GLY A 311 -53.80 20.77 55.31
CA GLY A 311 -53.84 20.59 56.76
C GLY A 311 -53.11 21.68 57.58
N PHE A 312 -52.91 21.41 58.87
CA PHE A 312 -52.44 22.37 59.89
C PHE A 312 -51.03 22.96 59.65
N GLU A 313 -50.17 22.25 58.91
CA GLU A 313 -48.78 22.64 58.63
C GLU A 313 -48.56 23.25 57.23
N GLY A 314 -49.60 23.29 56.38
CA GLY A 314 -49.53 23.87 55.03
C GLY A 314 -49.80 25.37 54.99
N ARG A 315 -49.57 25.99 53.83
CA ARG A 315 -49.87 27.42 53.60
C ARG A 315 -51.36 27.67 53.87
N LYS A 316 -51.68 28.32 55.01
CA LYS A 316 -53.05 28.76 55.34
C LYS A 316 -53.47 29.82 54.32
N GLU A 317 -54.27 29.40 53.35
CA GLU A 317 -54.87 30.28 52.36
C GLU A 317 -56.00 31.07 53.05
N GLY A 318 -55.61 32.09 53.81
CA GLY A 318 -56.54 32.97 54.53
C GLY A 318 -56.97 32.47 55.91
N PHE A 319 -57.14 33.41 56.85
CA PHE A 319 -57.93 33.16 58.05
C PHE A 319 -59.40 32.99 57.62
N ILE A 320 -60.07 31.97 58.15
CA ILE A 320 -61.49 31.67 57.86
C ILE A 320 -62.42 32.81 58.34
N THR A 321 -61.92 33.74 59.16
CA THR A 321 -62.64 34.93 59.59
C THR A 321 -62.25 36.14 58.73
N LYS A 322 -63.11 36.49 57.77
CA LYS A 322 -63.29 37.87 57.34
C LYS A 322 -64.31 38.50 58.31
N GLU A 323 -63.82 39.28 59.26
CA GLU A 323 -64.62 40.30 59.95
C GLU A 323 -64.11 41.68 59.55
#